data_AF-A0A972Y9X0-F1
#
_entry.id   AF-A0A972Y9X0-F1
#
_cell.length_a   1.000
_cell.length_b   1.000
_cell.length_c   1.000
_cell.angle_alpha   90.00
_cell.angle_beta   90.00
_cell.angle_gamma   90.00
#
_symmetry.space_group_name_H-M   'P 1'
#
loop_
_entity.id
_entity.type
_entity.pdbx_description
1 polymer ?
#
loop_
_entity_poly.entity_id
_entity_poly.type
_entity_poly.pdbx_seq_one_letter_code
_entity_poly.pdbx_strand_id
1 'polypeptide(L)'
;MDQVAAHGHDDHDHKPGFFVRWFFSTNHKDIGTLYLVFALIAGIVGYSLSGLIRLELAEPGIGPLTGLMEVMYGTTGQQAIEQAKSFYNVVITYHGLIMIFFMVMPALIGGFGNWFVPLMIGAPD
;
A
#
# COMPACT_ATOMS: atom_id res chain seq x y z
N MET A 1 -0.28 2.87 -67.74
CA MET A 1 -1.59 2.91 -67.05
C MET A 1 -1.49 1.97 -65.87
N ASP A 2 -0.98 2.57 -64.80
CA ASP A 2 -1.38 2.44 -63.40
C ASP A 2 -1.17 1.14 -62.63
N GLN A 3 -0.16 1.24 -61.76
CA GLN A 3 -0.08 0.61 -60.44
C GLN A 3 -1.46 0.51 -59.77
N VAL A 4 -1.72 -0.59 -59.07
CA VAL A 4 -1.92 -0.50 -57.61
C VAL A 4 -1.41 -1.80 -56.98
N ALA A 5 -0.21 -1.74 -56.40
CA ALA A 5 0.17 -2.69 -55.37
C ALA A 5 -0.77 -2.45 -54.19
N ALA A 6 -1.56 -3.46 -53.83
CA ALA A 6 -2.35 -3.43 -52.60
C ALA A 6 -1.37 -3.46 -51.42
N HIS A 7 -0.98 -2.28 -50.95
CA HIS A 7 -0.33 -2.09 -49.65
C HIS A 7 -1.34 -2.56 -48.59
N GLY A 8 -1.12 -3.75 -48.02
CA GLY A 8 -1.78 -4.15 -46.79
C GLY A 8 -1.42 -3.12 -45.73
N HIS A 9 -2.43 -2.46 -45.17
CA HIS A 9 -2.24 -1.58 -44.03
C HIS A 9 -1.66 -2.41 -42.89
N ASP A 10 -0.48 -2.03 -42.42
CA ASP A 10 0.03 -2.42 -41.12
C ASP A 10 -0.95 -1.87 -40.07
N ASP A 11 -1.82 -2.72 -39.56
CA ASP A 11 -2.65 -2.42 -38.40
C ASP A 11 -1.70 -2.13 -37.24
N HIS A 12 -1.51 -0.84 -36.94
CA HIS A 12 -0.79 -0.40 -35.77
C HIS A 12 -1.52 -0.93 -34.53
N ASP A 13 -0.97 -1.99 -33.95
CA ASP A 13 -1.40 -2.62 -32.71
C ASP A 13 -1.30 -1.58 -31.56
N HIS A 14 -2.37 -0.81 -31.38
CA HIS A 14 -2.47 0.23 -30.36
C HIS A 14 -2.64 -0.43 -28.98
N LYS A 15 -1.51 -0.90 -28.42
CA LYS A 15 -1.49 -1.43 -27.06
C LYS A 15 -1.96 -0.36 -26.07
N PRO A 16 -2.94 -0.65 -25.21
CA PRO A 16 -3.44 0.32 -24.24
C PRO A 16 -2.28 0.79 -23.34
N GLY A 17 -2.29 2.09 -23.03
CA GLY A 17 -1.28 2.68 -22.13
C GLY A 17 -1.25 1.96 -20.78
N PHE A 18 -0.10 2.04 -20.09
CA PHE A 18 0.14 1.33 -18.82
C PHE A 18 -1.01 1.46 -17.81
N PHE A 19 -1.55 2.67 -17.63
CA PHE A 19 -2.63 2.93 -16.69
C PHE A 19 -3.93 2.22 -17.08
N VAL A 20 -4.31 2.30 -18.35
CA VAL A 20 -5.51 1.62 -18.89
C VAL A 20 -5.35 0.11 -18.77
N ARG A 21 -4.15 -0.40 -19.07
CA ARG A 21 -3.87 -1.84 -19.02
C ARG A 21 -3.99 -2.41 -17.61
N TRP A 22 -3.51 -1.70 -16.58
CA TRP A 22 -3.46 -2.22 -15.22
C TRP A 22 -4.70 -1.83 -14.39
N PHE A 23 -5.04 -0.54 -14.31
CA PHE A 23 -6.13 -0.06 -13.44
C PHE A 23 -7.52 -0.37 -13.98
N PHE A 24 -7.66 -0.57 -15.29
CA PHE A 24 -8.93 -0.99 -15.91
C PHE A 24 -8.87 -2.44 -16.42
N SER A 25 -7.92 -3.25 -15.93
CA SER A 25 -7.89 -4.68 -16.25
C SER A 25 -9.09 -5.37 -15.60
N THR A 26 -9.74 -6.25 -16.36
CA THR A 26 -10.73 -7.21 -15.82
C THR A 26 -10.08 -8.53 -15.43
N ASN A 27 -8.77 -8.72 -15.68
CA ASN A 27 -8.07 -9.96 -15.42
C ASN A 27 -7.81 -10.15 -13.91
N HIS A 28 -8.25 -11.27 -13.34
CA HIS A 28 -8.13 -11.59 -11.92
C HIS A 28 -6.66 -11.63 -11.44
N LYS A 29 -5.70 -11.93 -12.32
CA LYS A 29 -4.26 -11.93 -12.00
C LYS A 29 -3.71 -10.51 -11.93
N ASP A 30 -4.08 -9.63 -12.86
CA ASP A 30 -3.65 -8.24 -12.85
C ASP A 30 -4.21 -7.52 -11.62
N ILE A 31 -5.50 -7.72 -11.34
CA ILE A 31 -6.18 -7.19 -10.15
C ILE A 31 -5.49 -7.72 -8.89
N GLY A 32 -5.26 -9.04 -8.78
CA GLY A 32 -4.59 -9.64 -7.64
C GLY A 32 -3.16 -9.11 -7.43
N THR A 33 -2.39 -8.91 -8.50
CA THR A 33 -1.05 -8.32 -8.41
C THR A 33 -1.09 -6.87 -7.91
N LEU A 34 -2.06 -6.06 -8.34
CA LEU A 34 -2.22 -4.69 -7.82
C LEU A 34 -2.53 -4.67 -6.32
N TYR A 35 -3.38 -5.57 -5.84
CA TYR A 35 -3.66 -5.71 -4.40
C TYR A 35 -2.43 -6.11 -3.58
N LEU A 36 -1.58 -7.00 -4.10
CA LEU A 36 -0.33 -7.39 -3.43
C LEU A 36 0.67 -6.23 -3.37
N VAL A 37 0.82 -5.46 -4.45
CA VAL A 37 1.68 -4.27 -4.47
C VAL A 37 1.17 -3.21 -3.49
N PHE A 38 -0.14 -2.97 -3.48
CA PHE A 38 -0.76 -2.06 -2.53
C PHE A 38 -0.52 -2.48 -1.07
N ALA A 39 -0.75 -3.77 -0.77
CA ALA A 39 -0.55 -4.30 0.57
C ALA A 39 0.91 -4.26 1.02
N LEU A 40 1.87 -4.44 0.09
CA LEU A 40 3.30 -4.30 0.39
C LEU A 40 3.65 -2.87 0.80
N ILE A 41 3.17 -1.87 0.06
CA ILE A 41 3.40 -0.45 0.38
C ILE A 41 2.75 -0.11 1.74
N ALA A 42 1.50 -0.51 1.95
CA ALA A 42 0.82 -0.34 3.24
C ALA A 42 1.58 -1.05 4.38
N GLY A 43 2.15 -2.22 4.10
CA GLY A 43 2.97 -2.99 5.05
C GLY A 43 4.25 -2.28 5.45
N ILE A 44 4.93 -1.59 4.53
CA ILE A 44 6.13 -0.78 4.85
C ILE A 44 5.74 0.38 5.78
N VAL A 45 4.63 1.07 5.50
CA VAL A 45 4.12 2.14 6.37
C VAL A 45 3.75 1.56 7.74
N GLY A 46 3.01 0.46 7.78
CA GLY A 46 2.66 -0.23 9.03
C GLY A 46 3.88 -0.67 9.83
N TYR A 47 4.92 -1.18 9.17
CA TYR A 47 6.20 -1.56 9.77
C TYR A 47 6.91 -0.35 10.39
N SER A 48 6.97 0.79 9.70
CA SER A 48 7.58 2.01 10.26
C SER A 48 6.85 2.50 11.51
N LEU A 49 5.51 2.49 11.52
CA LEU A 49 4.71 2.85 12.70
C LEU A 49 4.96 1.87 13.85
N SER A 50 5.07 0.58 13.54
CA SER A 50 5.44 -0.45 14.52
C SER A 50 6.85 -0.24 15.08
N GLY A 51 7.77 0.29 14.27
CA GLY A 51 9.11 0.70 14.69
C GLY A 51 9.07 1.85 15.68
N LEU A 52 8.26 2.89 15.41
CA LEU A 52 8.09 4.03 16.33
C LEU A 52 7.55 3.60 17.70
N ILE A 53 6.55 2.71 17.72
CA ILE A 53 6.00 2.16 18.97
C ILE A 53 7.10 1.41 19.75
N ARG A 54 7.89 0.58 19.06
CA ARG A 54 8.97 -0.18 19.72
C ARG A 54 10.10 0.71 20.23
N LEU A 55 10.42 1.79 19.51
CA LEU A 55 11.41 2.76 19.96
C LEU A 55 10.95 3.45 21.25
N GLU A 56 9.68 3.83 21.33
CA GLU A 56 9.10 4.42 22.55
C GLU A 56 9.12 3.45 23.74
N LEU A 57 8.87 2.16 23.50
CA LEU A 57 8.83 1.15 24.55
C LEU A 57 10.22 0.55 24.89
N ALA A 58 11.30 1.01 24.25
CA ALA A 58 12.63 0.45 24.46
C ALA A 58 13.18 0.77 25.86
N GLU A 59 12.80 1.90 26.44
CA GLU A 59 13.20 2.34 27.77
C GLU A 59 11.99 2.79 28.58
N PRO A 60 11.98 2.60 29.91
CA PRO A 60 10.87 3.04 30.76
C PRO A 60 10.83 4.57 30.86
N GLY A 61 9.79 5.18 30.27
CA GLY A 61 9.53 6.63 30.30
C GLY A 61 9.08 7.14 28.92
N ILE A 62 8.47 8.32 28.87
CA ILE A 62 8.13 8.96 27.58
C ILE A 62 9.30 9.84 27.15
N GLY A 63 10.29 9.22 26.52
CA GLY A 63 11.54 9.87 26.11
C GLY A 63 11.61 10.10 24.60
N PRO A 64 11.66 9.02 23.79
CA PRO A 64 11.88 9.11 22.34
C PRO A 64 10.82 9.92 21.59
N LEU A 65 9.52 9.71 21.87
CA LEU A 65 8.45 10.50 21.26
C LEU A 65 8.46 11.95 21.76
N THR A 66 8.75 12.18 23.04
CA THR A 66 8.85 13.54 23.58
C THR A 66 9.92 14.33 22.85
N GLY A 67 11.12 13.76 22.66
CA GLY A 67 12.20 14.39 21.89
C GLY A 67 11.81 14.69 20.43
N LEU A 68 11.07 13.78 19.78
CA LEU A 68 10.52 14.03 18.44
C LEU A 68 9.50 15.18 18.43
N MET A 69 8.64 15.28 19.44
CA MET A 69 7.64 16.36 19.54
C MET A 69 8.29 17.70 19.86
N GLU A 70 9.33 17.73 20.70
CA GLU A 70 10.10 18.95 20.98
C GLU A 70 10.75 19.50 19.69
N VAL A 71 11.31 18.62 18.85
CA VAL A 71 11.91 19.02 17.57
C VAL A 71 10.85 19.42 16.52
N MET A 72 9.74 18.69 16.42
CA MET A 72 8.72 18.95 15.38
C MET A 72 7.78 20.11 15.70
N TYR A 73 7.39 20.28 16.96
CA TYR A 73 6.36 21.24 17.38
C TYR A 73 6.92 22.40 18.22
N GLY A 74 8.22 22.38 18.57
CA GLY A 74 8.86 23.44 19.35
C GLY A 74 8.27 23.60 20.76
N THR A 75 7.53 22.60 21.23
CA THR A 75 6.94 22.58 22.57
C THR A 75 7.95 22.04 23.56
N THR A 76 7.96 22.53 24.80
CA THR A 76 8.94 22.11 25.81
C THR A 76 8.25 21.79 27.13
N GLY A 77 8.77 20.82 27.89
CA GLY A 77 8.29 20.47 29.21
C GLY A 77 6.95 19.72 29.20
N GLN A 78 6.04 20.06 30.11
CA GLN A 78 4.79 19.32 30.32
C GLN A 78 3.90 19.24 29.06
N GLN A 79 3.89 20.29 28.23
CA GLN A 79 3.12 20.33 26.98
C GLN A 79 3.64 19.33 25.94
N ALA A 80 4.96 19.13 25.86
CA ALA A 80 5.56 18.15 24.95
C ALA A 80 5.19 16.71 25.35
N ILE A 81 5.17 16.44 26.66
CA ILE A 81 4.79 15.13 27.20
C ILE A 81 3.32 14.80 26.90
N GLU A 82 2.41 15.76 27.05
CA GLU A 82 0.99 15.55 26.74
C GLU A 82 0.75 15.32 25.25
N GLN A 83 1.46 16.05 24.39
CA GLN A 83 1.41 15.85 22.94
C GLN A 83 1.98 14.48 22.53
N ALA A 84 3.10 14.08 23.12
CA ALA A 84 3.70 12.76 22.90
C ALA A 84 2.72 11.62 23.26
N LYS A 85 2.00 11.73 24.39
CA LYS A 85 0.97 10.76 24.78
C LYS A 85 -0.18 10.67 23.76
N SER A 86 -0.69 11.81 23.31
CA SER A 86 -1.73 11.85 22.29
C SER A 86 -1.24 11.25 20.96
N PHE A 87 -0.03 11.63 20.55
CA PHE A 87 0.60 11.12 19.33
C PHE A 87 0.84 9.62 19.38
N TYR A 88 1.26 9.06 20.52
CA TYR A 88 1.37 7.61 20.71
C TYR A 88 0.05 6.90 20.45
N ASN A 89 -1.06 7.40 20.99
CA ASN A 89 -2.39 6.84 20.77
C ASN A 89 -2.81 6.91 19.29
N VAL A 90 -2.43 7.98 18.59
CA VAL A 90 -2.66 8.13 17.15
C VAL A 90 -1.84 7.09 16.37
N VAL A 91 -0.55 6.95 16.67
CA VAL A 91 0.36 6.01 16.02
C VAL A 91 -0.10 4.56 16.18
N ILE A 92 -0.46 4.12 17.39
CA ILE A 92 -0.93 2.75 17.63
C ILE A 92 -2.25 2.47 16.91
N THR A 93 -3.16 3.44 16.89
CA THR A 93 -4.46 3.31 16.21
C THR A 93 -4.26 3.19 14.69
N TYR A 94 -3.41 4.05 14.10
CA TYR A 94 -3.10 3.97 12.68
C TYR A 94 -2.33 2.70 12.32
N HIS A 95 -1.42 2.23 13.18
CA HIS A 95 -0.73 0.97 12.96
C HIS A 95 -1.75 -0.18 12.84
N GLY A 96 -2.68 -0.29 13.79
CA GLY A 96 -3.74 -1.32 13.74
C GLY A 96 -4.64 -1.19 12.51
N LEU A 97 -5.10 0.02 12.21
CA LEU A 97 -5.97 0.30 11.07
C LEU A 97 -5.30 -0.06 9.73
N ILE A 98 -4.05 0.37 9.53
CA ILE A 98 -3.29 0.08 8.30
C ILE A 98 -3.01 -1.41 8.17
N MET A 99 -2.56 -2.07 9.24
CA MET A 99 -2.22 -3.49 9.19
C MET A 99 -3.43 -4.36 8.85
N ILE A 100 -4.60 -4.10 9.46
CA ILE A 100 -5.78 -4.95 9.26
C ILE A 100 -6.50 -4.62 7.95
N PHE A 101 -6.83 -3.34 7.71
CA PHE A 101 -7.67 -2.94 6.58
C PHE A 101 -6.91 -2.73 5.28
N PHE A 102 -5.63 -2.37 5.35
CA PHE A 102 -4.86 -1.96 4.17
C PHE A 102 -3.72 -2.92 3.82
N MET A 103 -3.28 -3.78 4.75
CA MET A 103 -2.25 -4.79 4.49
C MET A 103 -2.84 -6.21 4.47
N VAL A 104 -3.36 -6.72 5.60
CA VAL A 104 -3.78 -8.12 5.73
C VAL A 104 -4.98 -8.47 4.85
N MET A 105 -6.09 -7.71 4.96
CA MET A 105 -7.28 -7.98 4.15
C MET A 105 -6.99 -7.84 2.63
N PRO A 106 -6.34 -6.76 2.16
CA PRO A 106 -5.95 -6.63 0.76
C PRO A 106 -4.99 -7.71 0.28
N ALA A 107 -3.97 -8.10 1.07
CA ALA A 107 -3.02 -9.12 0.65
C ALA A 107 -3.68 -10.50 0.52
N LEU A 108 -4.44 -10.92 1.53
CA LEU A 108 -5.01 -12.26 1.58
C LEU A 108 -6.22 -12.40 0.65
N ILE A 109 -7.19 -11.50 0.77
CA ILE A 109 -8.46 -11.60 0.03
C ILE A 109 -8.32 -10.96 -1.35
N GLY A 110 -7.81 -9.73 -1.41
CA GLY A 110 -7.66 -9.00 -2.68
C GLY A 110 -6.50 -9.51 -3.55
N GLY A 111 -5.40 -9.94 -2.93
CA GLY A 111 -4.21 -10.40 -3.63
C GLY A 111 -4.29 -11.89 -3.93
N PHE A 112 -4.00 -12.70 -2.93
CA PHE A 112 -3.96 -14.16 -3.08
C PHE A 112 -5.32 -14.77 -3.45
N GLY A 113 -6.42 -14.23 -2.93
CA GLY A 113 -7.76 -14.66 -3.30
C GLY A 113 -8.00 -14.52 -4.81
N ASN A 114 -7.80 -13.32 -5.35
CA ASN A 114 -7.95 -13.10 -6.80
C ASN A 114 -6.93 -13.89 -7.62
N TRP A 115 -5.70 -14.07 -7.15
CA TRP A 115 -4.68 -14.79 -7.91
C TRP A 115 -4.91 -16.31 -7.97
N PHE A 116 -5.22 -16.92 -6.83
CA PHE A 116 -5.23 -18.38 -6.70
C PHE A 116 -6.62 -19.00 -6.76
N VAL A 117 -7.69 -18.34 -6.30
CA VAL A 117 -9.02 -18.98 -6.24
C VAL A 117 -9.50 -19.43 -7.62
N PRO A 118 -9.48 -18.61 -8.68
CA PRO A 118 -9.90 -19.04 -10.02
C PRO A 118 -9.04 -20.18 -10.57
N LEU A 119 -7.73 -20.14 -10.31
CA LEU A 119 -6.79 -21.17 -10.74
C LEU A 119 -7.06 -22.52 -10.04
N MET A 120 -7.37 -22.50 -8.75
CA MET A 120 -7.66 -23.72 -7.97
C MET A 120 -8.98 -24.40 -8.40
N ILE A 121 -9.94 -23.63 -8.90
CA ILE A 121 -11.23 -24.15 -9.38
C ILE A 121 -11.28 -24.36 -10.90
N GLY A 122 -10.19 -24.03 -11.62
CA GLY A 122 -10.10 -24.18 -13.08
C GLY A 122 -11.05 -23.27 -13.86
N ALA A 123 -11.51 -22.16 -13.25
CA ALA A 123 -12.38 -21.21 -13.94
C ALA A 123 -11.58 -20.37 -14.95
N PRO A 124 -12.06 -20.19 -16.19
CA PRO A 124 -11.54 -19.15 -17.06
C PRO A 124 -11.87 -17.78 -16.45
N ASP A 125 -10.91 -16.87 -16.56
CA ASP A 125 -10.94 -15.50 -16.07
C ASP A 125 -12.11 -14.66 -16.62
#